data_AF-A0A7W0Y3D6-F1
#
_entry.id   AF-A0A7W0Y3D6-F1
#
_cell.length_a   1.000
_cell.length_b   1.000
_cell.length_c   1.000
_cell.angle_alpha   90.00
_cell.angle_beta   90.00
_cell.angle_gamma   90.00
#
_symmetry.space_group_name_H-M   'P 1'
#
loop_
_entity.id
_entity.type
_entity.pdbx_description
1 polymer ?
#
loop_
_entity_poly.entity_id
_entity_poly.type
_entity_poly.pdbx_seq_one_letter_code
_entity_poly.pdbx_strand_id
1 'polypeptide(L)'
;MFQHIHIHLNERAVLVRDGKPERALGPGRYTFWKRYELTRWNTDLLTFTAPAAVLAMLPPEWYETVHLASAQYGVVTRDERPVAFLRPGVHRLWKVDTNIALRVRAETDPLPPLTDELRAAIPASELLEATIELNQRAVLVRDGHPERVVEPGHHAFWGKHTKLLTWNVDDLVFLAQADVQAIIPSAWYETIHLAASERAIVRRDDKPVKFLRPGVHRIWKINPTVAVDRLDITGEPPELTDELRAIIPAAELVEAQVRQFEKGLKYVQGRFEEILEPGRYIYWNHPGARVTVTLIDTRVQQLKIEGQELMTRDKVTLRLTLTAEYAPTDGPTTVHAVSDVKDAIYLAVQLAAREFVAGVTLDELLEGRDALTRYLEAQVTPRAEAFG
;
A
#
# COMPACT_ATOMS: atom_id res chain seq x y z
N MET A 1 16.98 45.59 -66.98
CA MET A 1 17.23 44.16 -66.74
C MET A 1 15.89 43.54 -66.38
N PHE A 2 15.36 42.63 -67.20
CA PHE A 2 14.11 41.95 -66.91
C PHE A 2 14.35 40.82 -65.91
N GLN A 3 13.43 40.64 -64.96
CA GLN A 3 13.42 39.49 -64.07
C GLN A 3 12.32 38.53 -64.52
N HIS A 4 12.71 37.30 -64.85
CA HIS A 4 11.78 36.22 -65.17
C HIS A 4 11.56 35.37 -63.92
N ILE A 5 10.30 35.17 -63.55
CA ILE A 5 9.90 34.41 -62.37
C ILE A 5 8.97 33.31 -62.81
N HIS A 6 9.30 32.08 -62.42
CA HIS A 6 8.43 30.91 -62.59
C HIS A 6 7.93 30.48 -61.21
N ILE A 7 6.61 30.35 -61.09
CA ILE A 7 5.91 29.82 -59.91
C ILE A 7 5.30 28.49 -60.31
N HIS A 8 5.68 27.42 -59.62
CA HIS A 8 5.19 26.07 -59.87
C HIS A 8 3.74 25.89 -59.38
N LEU A 9 3.08 24.79 -59.80
CA LEU A 9 1.67 24.54 -59.46
C LEU A 9 1.43 24.50 -57.95
N ASN A 10 2.36 23.86 -57.24
CA ASN A 10 2.38 23.74 -55.78
C ASN A 10 3.04 24.94 -55.08
N GLU A 11 3.21 26.08 -55.76
CA GLU A 11 3.80 27.26 -55.15
C GLU A 11 2.81 28.43 -55.14
N ARG A 12 2.89 29.22 -54.07
CA ARG A 12 2.37 30.59 -54.04
C ARG A 12 3.52 31.52 -53.67
N ALA A 13 3.52 32.72 -54.23
CA ALA A 13 4.57 33.69 -53.94
C ALA A 13 4.02 35.09 -53.76
N VAL A 14 4.74 35.92 -53.01
CA VAL A 14 4.51 37.36 -52.92
C VAL A 14 5.78 38.08 -53.32
N LEU A 15 5.65 39.05 -54.23
CA LEU A 15 6.72 39.97 -54.60
C LEU A 15 6.92 40.97 -53.47
N VAL A 16 8.17 41.14 -53.04
CA VAL A 16 8.58 42.11 -52.03
C VAL A 16 9.57 43.08 -52.64
N ARG A 17 9.38 44.39 -52.41
CA ARG A 17 10.31 45.44 -52.80
C ARG A 17 10.45 46.43 -51.67
N ASP A 18 11.69 46.82 -51.35
CA ASP A 18 12.01 47.75 -50.26
C ASP A 18 11.38 47.32 -48.92
N GLY A 19 11.34 46.00 -48.67
CA GLY A 19 10.72 45.38 -47.49
C GLY A 19 9.18 45.39 -47.46
N LYS A 20 8.51 45.86 -48.52
CA LYS A 20 7.05 45.92 -48.61
C LYS A 20 6.50 44.90 -49.62
N PRO A 21 5.46 44.12 -49.25
CA PRO A 21 4.83 43.21 -50.19
C PRO A 21 3.98 44.00 -51.20
N GLU A 22 4.15 43.73 -52.49
CA GLU A 22 3.47 44.46 -53.58
C GLU A 22 2.41 43.63 -54.29
N ARG A 23 2.64 42.32 -54.51
CA ARG A 23 1.74 41.50 -55.34
C ARG A 23 1.87 40.01 -55.04
N ALA A 24 0.74 39.33 -54.87
CA ALA A 24 0.68 37.88 -54.86
C ALA A 24 0.69 37.27 -56.27
N LEU A 25 1.39 36.15 -56.42
CA LEU A 25 1.56 35.39 -57.65
C LEU A 25 1.13 33.94 -57.44
N GLY A 26 0.19 33.48 -58.28
CA GLY A 26 -0.17 32.08 -58.40
C GLY A 26 0.77 31.35 -59.37
N PRO A 27 0.45 30.09 -59.73
CA PRO A 27 1.23 29.34 -60.70
C PRO A 27 1.29 30.04 -62.06
N GLY A 28 2.47 30.06 -62.67
CA GLY A 28 2.66 30.67 -63.99
C GLY A 28 4.05 31.25 -64.21
N ARG A 29 4.24 31.81 -65.41
CA ARG A 29 5.46 32.52 -65.81
C ARG A 29 5.18 34.02 -65.86
N TYR A 30 5.99 34.78 -65.14
CA TYR A 30 5.86 36.22 -65.02
C TYR A 30 7.17 36.89 -65.43
N THR A 31 7.08 38.05 -66.09
CA THR A 31 8.24 38.87 -66.46
C THR A 31 8.04 40.27 -65.91
N PHE A 32 9.01 40.76 -65.14
CA PHE A 32 8.97 42.08 -64.52
C PHE A 32 10.11 42.95 -65.02
N TRP A 33 9.85 44.24 -65.18
CA TRP A 33 10.86 45.23 -65.59
C TRP A 33 11.74 45.72 -64.43
N LYS A 34 11.37 45.39 -63.19
CA LYS A 34 12.11 45.68 -61.96
C LYS A 34 12.52 44.38 -61.27
N ARG A 35 13.54 44.47 -60.41
CA ARG A 35 13.96 43.36 -59.55
C ARG A 35 13.14 43.36 -58.26
N TYR A 36 12.69 42.17 -57.89
CA TYR A 36 11.86 41.86 -56.72
C TYR A 36 12.51 40.75 -55.91
N GLU A 37 12.35 40.82 -54.59
CA GLU A 37 12.51 39.70 -53.69
C GLU A 37 11.23 38.85 -53.71
N LEU A 38 11.35 37.56 -53.40
CA LEU A 38 10.22 36.64 -53.37
C LEU A 38 10.15 35.92 -52.04
N THR A 39 8.98 36.00 -51.42
CA THR A 39 8.59 35.03 -50.39
C THR A 39 7.75 33.97 -51.07
N ARG A 40 8.19 32.70 -51.00
CA ARG A 40 7.52 31.55 -51.61
C ARG A 40 7.00 30.62 -50.52
N TRP A 41 5.87 29.99 -50.80
CA TRP A 41 5.33 28.90 -50.00
C TRP A 41 5.04 27.71 -50.89
N ASN A 42 5.37 26.53 -50.38
CA ASN A 42 4.93 25.27 -50.95
C ASN A 42 3.52 24.96 -50.42
N THR A 43 2.55 24.81 -51.31
CA THR A 43 1.15 24.48 -50.96
C THR A 43 0.95 23.02 -50.61
N ASP A 44 1.94 22.15 -50.89
CA ASP A 44 1.95 20.77 -50.39
C ASP A 44 2.11 20.74 -48.87
N LEU A 45 2.74 21.77 -48.28
CA LEU A 45 2.70 22.04 -46.85
C LEU A 45 1.32 22.62 -46.52
N LEU A 46 0.48 21.83 -45.85
CA LEU A 46 -0.93 22.12 -45.59
C LEU A 46 -1.17 23.44 -44.86
N THR A 47 -0.22 23.85 -44.01
CA THR A 47 -0.27 25.11 -43.28
C THR A 47 0.91 26.00 -43.62
N PHE A 48 0.71 27.31 -43.49
CA PHE A 48 1.78 28.29 -43.65
C PHE A 48 1.70 29.43 -42.64
N THR A 49 2.80 30.16 -42.51
CA THR A 49 2.86 31.40 -41.75
C THR A 49 3.36 32.53 -42.63
N ALA A 50 2.84 33.73 -42.40
CA ALA A 50 3.26 34.94 -43.10
C ALA A 50 2.99 36.18 -42.21
N PRO A 51 3.80 37.24 -42.33
CA PRO A 51 3.53 38.52 -41.68
C PRO A 51 2.20 39.13 -42.11
N ALA A 52 1.58 39.95 -41.25
CA ALA A 52 0.28 40.58 -41.53
C ALA A 52 0.25 41.36 -42.85
N ALA A 53 1.33 42.10 -43.16
CA ALA A 53 1.44 42.84 -44.42
C ALA A 53 1.43 41.93 -45.66
N VAL A 54 2.01 40.74 -45.55
CA VAL A 54 2.04 39.74 -46.63
C VAL A 54 0.68 39.07 -46.79
N LEU A 55 0.02 38.71 -45.68
CA LEU A 55 -1.32 38.14 -45.69
C LEU A 55 -2.34 39.07 -46.36
N ALA A 56 -2.24 40.38 -46.12
CA ALA A 56 -3.10 41.37 -46.75
C ALA A 56 -2.97 41.41 -48.28
N MET A 57 -1.86 40.92 -48.84
CA MET A 57 -1.64 40.83 -50.29
C MET A 57 -2.08 39.50 -50.90
N LEU A 58 -2.30 38.46 -50.08
CA LEU A 58 -2.77 37.17 -50.56
C LEU A 58 -4.27 37.21 -50.88
N PRO A 59 -4.72 36.64 -52.01
CA PRO A 59 -6.14 36.53 -52.28
C PRO A 59 -6.86 35.72 -51.20
N PRO A 60 -8.00 36.20 -50.68
CA PRO A 60 -8.72 35.55 -49.57
C PRO A 60 -9.24 34.16 -49.93
N GLU A 61 -9.42 33.85 -51.22
CA GLU A 61 -9.81 32.53 -51.69
C GLU A 61 -8.66 31.51 -51.66
N TRP A 62 -7.40 31.93 -51.50
CA TRP A 62 -6.26 31.00 -51.47
C TRP A 62 -6.10 30.28 -50.15
N TYR A 63 -6.61 30.84 -49.06
CA TYR A 63 -6.40 30.26 -47.73
C TYR A 63 -7.56 30.53 -46.78
N GLU A 64 -7.65 29.71 -45.75
CA GLU A 64 -8.56 29.91 -44.63
C GLU A 64 -7.75 30.18 -43.37
N THR A 65 -8.21 31.10 -42.52
CA THR A 65 -7.68 31.25 -41.17
C THR A 65 -8.59 30.52 -40.21
N VAL A 66 -8.04 29.54 -39.51
CA VAL A 66 -8.75 28.70 -38.55
C VAL A 66 -8.29 29.06 -37.15
N HIS A 67 -9.25 29.32 -36.29
CA HIS A 67 -9.04 29.58 -34.87
C HIS A 67 -9.49 28.37 -34.06
N LEU A 68 -8.54 27.66 -33.47
CA LEU A 68 -8.80 26.54 -32.57
C LEU A 68 -8.69 27.03 -31.12
N ALA A 69 -9.76 26.89 -30.35
CA ALA A 69 -9.77 27.22 -28.93
C ALA A 69 -8.80 26.34 -28.12
N SER A 70 -8.54 26.70 -26.86
CA SER A 70 -7.58 26.01 -25.97
C SER A 70 -7.85 24.51 -25.77
N ALA A 71 -9.11 24.09 -25.88
CA ALA A 71 -9.58 22.70 -25.75
C ALA A 71 -10.04 22.11 -27.10
N GLN A 72 -9.58 22.67 -28.22
CA GLN A 72 -9.91 22.18 -29.56
C GLN A 72 -8.66 21.80 -30.34
N TYR A 73 -8.78 20.74 -31.13
CA TYR A 73 -7.77 20.34 -32.10
C TYR A 73 -8.39 20.18 -33.48
N GLY A 74 -7.53 20.21 -34.48
CA GLY A 74 -7.89 20.05 -35.88
C GLY A 74 -7.24 18.80 -36.46
N VAL A 75 -8.01 17.98 -37.17
CA VAL A 75 -7.46 16.95 -38.04
C VAL A 75 -7.67 17.39 -39.49
N VAL A 76 -6.57 17.60 -40.20
CA VAL A 76 -6.59 17.94 -41.63
C VAL A 76 -6.60 16.64 -42.41
N THR A 77 -7.56 16.51 -43.31
CA THR A 77 -7.65 15.38 -44.23
C THR A 77 -7.39 15.83 -45.66
N ARG A 78 -6.67 15.03 -46.45
CA ARG A 78 -6.57 15.16 -47.91
C ARG A 78 -7.14 13.88 -48.51
N ASP A 79 -8.09 14.00 -49.44
CA ASP A 79 -8.80 12.84 -50.02
C ASP A 79 -9.40 11.93 -48.93
N GLU A 80 -10.03 12.55 -47.93
CA GLU A 80 -10.61 11.90 -46.73
C GLU A 80 -9.61 11.20 -45.79
N ARG A 81 -8.31 11.20 -46.10
CA ARG A 81 -7.27 10.59 -45.27
C ARG A 81 -6.60 11.61 -44.36
N PRO A 82 -6.37 11.31 -43.07
CA PRO A 82 -5.71 12.22 -42.15
C PRO A 82 -4.24 12.42 -42.55
N VAL A 83 -3.84 13.68 -42.68
CA VAL A 83 -2.49 14.06 -43.14
C VAL A 83 -1.79 15.07 -42.23
N ALA A 84 -2.52 15.77 -41.36
CA ALA A 84 -1.92 16.61 -40.34
C ALA A 84 -2.83 16.80 -39.11
N PHE A 85 -2.18 17.10 -37.99
CA PHE A 85 -2.82 17.49 -36.74
C PHE A 85 -2.50 18.95 -36.42
N LEU A 86 -3.52 19.71 -36.01
CA LEU A 86 -3.42 21.11 -35.61
C LEU A 86 -3.75 21.24 -34.12
N ARG A 87 -2.79 21.77 -33.36
CA ARG A 87 -2.96 22.13 -31.95
C ARG A 87 -3.89 23.35 -31.77
N PRO A 88 -4.39 23.63 -30.55
CA PRO A 88 -4.98 24.92 -30.22
C PRO A 88 -4.14 26.10 -30.73
N GLY A 89 -4.80 27.11 -31.30
CA GLY A 89 -4.14 28.28 -31.86
C GLY A 89 -4.69 28.72 -33.22
N VAL A 90 -3.95 29.61 -33.88
CA VAL A 90 -4.33 30.18 -35.18
C VAL A 90 -3.53 29.51 -36.28
N HIS A 91 -4.22 28.85 -37.19
CA HIS A 91 -3.64 28.15 -38.34
C HIS A 91 -4.12 28.77 -39.64
N ARG A 92 -3.28 28.71 -40.67
CA ARG A 92 -3.64 29.17 -42.01
C ARG A 92 -3.50 28.01 -42.95
N LEU A 93 -4.62 27.51 -43.47
CA LEU A 93 -4.67 26.37 -44.37
C LEU A 93 -4.84 26.83 -45.81
N TRP A 94 -4.10 26.23 -46.72
CA TRP A 94 -4.31 26.49 -48.14
C TRP A 94 -5.66 25.93 -48.60
N LYS A 95 -6.45 26.73 -49.33
CA LYS A 95 -7.71 26.34 -50.00
C LYS A 95 -7.55 26.08 -51.49
N VAL A 96 -6.31 26.09 -51.98
CA VAL A 96 -6.02 25.89 -53.41
C VAL A 96 -6.14 24.44 -53.86
N ASP A 97 -6.15 23.50 -52.91
CA ASP A 97 -6.43 22.08 -53.09
C ASP A 97 -7.81 21.79 -52.49
N THR A 98 -8.78 21.47 -53.34
CA THR A 98 -10.18 21.23 -52.94
C THR A 98 -10.36 19.94 -52.15
N ASN A 99 -9.36 19.07 -52.14
CA ASN A 99 -9.42 17.78 -51.46
C ASN A 99 -8.98 17.89 -49.98
N ILE A 100 -8.53 19.08 -49.56
CA ILE A 100 -8.20 19.38 -48.16
C ILE A 100 -9.48 19.77 -47.40
N ALA A 101 -9.72 19.09 -46.29
CA ALA A 101 -10.76 19.45 -45.33
C ALA A 101 -10.20 19.48 -43.91
N LEU A 102 -10.76 20.34 -43.06
CA LEU A 102 -10.44 20.40 -41.64
C LEU A 102 -11.63 19.88 -40.82
N ARG A 103 -11.36 18.94 -39.91
CA ARG A 103 -12.31 18.52 -38.88
C ARG A 103 -11.86 19.04 -37.52
N VAL A 104 -12.62 19.97 -36.95
CA VAL A 104 -12.41 20.48 -35.59
C VAL A 104 -13.12 19.56 -34.59
N ARG A 105 -12.49 19.35 -33.44
CA ARG A 105 -12.97 18.50 -32.35
C ARG A 105 -12.57 19.08 -31.01
N ALA A 106 -13.37 18.81 -29.98
CA ALA A 106 -13.03 19.13 -28.60
C ALA A 106 -12.17 18.01 -27.98
N GLU A 107 -11.28 18.34 -27.04
CA GLU A 107 -10.47 17.35 -26.29
C GLU A 107 -11.30 16.37 -25.45
N THR A 108 -12.57 16.69 -25.19
CA THR A 108 -13.56 15.82 -24.54
C THR A 108 -14.32 14.92 -25.52
N ASP A 109 -14.20 15.16 -26.83
CA ASP A 109 -14.83 14.31 -27.83
C ASP A 109 -14.18 12.93 -27.82
N PRO A 110 -14.96 11.85 -28.03
CA PRO A 110 -14.37 10.53 -28.20
C PRO A 110 -13.41 10.54 -29.39
N LEU A 111 -12.26 9.89 -29.21
CA LEU A 111 -11.32 9.67 -30.31
C LEU A 111 -12.04 8.89 -31.42
N PRO A 112 -11.92 9.32 -32.69
CA PRO A 112 -12.34 8.49 -33.80
C PRO A 112 -11.50 7.19 -33.83
N PRO A 113 -11.95 6.15 -34.57
CA PRO A 113 -11.17 4.94 -34.75
C PRO A 113 -9.73 5.27 -35.19
N LEU A 114 -8.75 4.83 -34.40
CA LEU A 114 -7.32 5.09 -34.65
C LEU A 114 -6.80 4.17 -35.75
N THR A 115 -7.03 4.57 -37.00
CA THR A 115 -6.34 3.98 -38.16
C THR A 115 -4.84 4.29 -38.09
N ASP A 116 -4.01 3.51 -38.77
CA ASP A 116 -2.57 3.73 -38.81
C ASP A 116 -2.21 5.11 -39.38
N GLU A 117 -2.96 5.57 -40.38
CA GLU A 117 -2.82 6.92 -40.95
C GLU A 117 -3.13 8.00 -39.91
N LEU A 118 -4.20 7.83 -39.11
CA LEU A 118 -4.54 8.80 -38.07
C LEU A 118 -3.51 8.81 -36.94
N ARG A 119 -3.04 7.63 -36.51
CA ARG A 119 -1.99 7.49 -35.50
C ARG A 119 -0.69 8.15 -35.95
N ALA A 120 -0.34 8.05 -37.24
CA ALA A 120 0.82 8.73 -37.82
C ALA A 120 0.65 10.26 -37.88
N ALA A 121 -0.59 10.74 -38.06
CA ALA A 121 -0.87 12.18 -38.13
C ALA A 121 -0.91 12.87 -36.75
N ILE A 122 -1.30 12.16 -35.68
CA ILE A 122 -1.39 12.70 -34.32
C ILE A 122 -0.03 12.59 -33.62
N PRO A 123 0.53 13.67 -33.05
CA PRO A 123 1.75 13.57 -32.26
C PRO A 123 1.55 12.67 -31.04
N ALA A 124 2.51 11.80 -30.72
CA ALA A 124 2.42 10.88 -29.58
C ALA A 124 2.15 11.58 -28.23
N SER A 125 2.57 12.85 -28.07
CA SER A 125 2.28 13.65 -26.87
C SER A 125 0.81 14.03 -26.71
N GLU A 126 0.02 13.96 -27.78
CA GLU A 126 -1.41 14.30 -27.81
C GLU A 126 -2.29 13.06 -27.67
N LEU A 127 -1.69 11.86 -27.55
CA LEU A 127 -2.40 10.60 -27.51
C LEU A 127 -1.98 9.77 -26.29
N LEU A 128 -2.94 9.39 -25.47
CA LEU A 128 -2.77 8.44 -24.38
C LEU A 128 -3.42 7.13 -24.79
N GLU A 129 -2.63 6.17 -25.24
CA GLU A 129 -3.06 4.78 -25.47
C GLU A 129 -2.79 3.94 -24.22
N ALA A 130 -3.75 3.12 -23.82
CA ALA A 130 -3.61 2.25 -22.66
C ALA A 130 -4.37 0.94 -22.84
N THR A 131 -3.75 -0.14 -22.38
CA THR A 131 -4.40 -1.44 -22.21
C THR A 131 -4.75 -1.60 -20.74
N ILE A 132 -6.03 -1.81 -20.44
CA ILE A 132 -6.50 -2.15 -19.11
C ILE A 132 -6.74 -3.66 -19.07
N GLU A 133 -6.00 -4.35 -18.20
CA GLU A 133 -6.11 -5.80 -18.08
C GLU A 133 -7.45 -6.23 -17.46
N LEU A 134 -7.84 -7.51 -17.62
CA LEU A 134 -9.10 -8.03 -17.10
C LEU A 134 -9.26 -7.83 -15.58
N ASN A 135 -8.16 -7.98 -14.85
CA ASN A 135 -8.08 -7.77 -13.40
C ASN A 135 -7.76 -6.32 -13.03
N GLN A 136 -7.86 -5.36 -13.95
CA GLN A 136 -7.67 -3.96 -13.67
C GLN A 136 -8.98 -3.18 -13.84
N ARG A 137 -9.10 -2.11 -13.06
CA ARG A 137 -10.07 -1.04 -13.29
C ARG A 137 -9.33 0.27 -13.29
N ALA A 138 -9.78 1.19 -14.12
CA ALA A 138 -9.14 2.47 -14.24
C ALA A 138 -10.13 3.62 -14.23
N VAL A 139 -9.62 4.80 -13.88
CA VAL A 139 -10.33 6.07 -13.98
C VAL A 139 -9.46 7.01 -14.80
N LEU A 140 -10.03 7.55 -15.87
CA LEU A 140 -9.46 8.66 -16.61
C LEU A 140 -9.60 9.93 -15.77
N VAL A 141 -8.48 10.58 -15.52
CA VAL A 141 -8.40 11.87 -14.84
C VAL A 141 -7.90 12.89 -15.84
N ARG A 142 -8.61 14.02 -15.98
CA ARG A 142 -8.25 15.15 -16.82
C ARG A 142 -8.14 16.40 -15.97
N ASP A 143 -7.04 17.13 -16.10
CA ASP A 143 -6.77 18.36 -15.34
C ASP A 143 -6.92 18.16 -13.82
N GLY A 144 -6.64 16.96 -13.33
CA GLY A 144 -6.78 16.58 -11.92
C GLY A 144 -8.19 16.13 -11.51
N HIS A 145 -9.19 16.22 -12.38
CA HIS A 145 -10.56 15.81 -12.10
C HIS A 145 -10.89 14.44 -12.71
N PRO A 146 -11.55 13.53 -11.97
CA PRO A 146 -11.98 12.25 -12.50
C PRO A 146 -13.13 12.45 -13.49
N GLU A 147 -12.94 11.96 -14.72
CA GLU A 147 -13.86 12.19 -15.84
C GLU A 147 -14.71 10.94 -16.13
N ARG A 148 -14.06 9.78 -16.23
CA ARG A 148 -14.71 8.54 -16.68
C ARG A 148 -14.05 7.30 -16.09
N VAL A 149 -14.86 6.29 -15.81
CA VAL A 149 -14.39 4.94 -15.49
C VAL A 149 -14.03 4.20 -16.77
N VAL A 150 -12.96 3.42 -16.72
CA VAL A 150 -12.40 2.69 -17.85
C VAL A 150 -12.36 1.21 -17.49
N GLU A 151 -13.12 0.42 -18.24
CA GLU A 151 -13.19 -1.04 -18.14
C GLU A 151 -12.00 -1.71 -18.85
N PRO A 152 -11.78 -3.02 -18.62
CA PRO A 152 -10.77 -3.78 -19.36
C PRO A 152 -10.88 -3.64 -20.87
N GLY A 153 -9.74 -3.62 -21.55
CA GLY A 153 -9.64 -3.48 -23.01
C GLY A 153 -8.59 -2.46 -23.44
N HIS A 154 -8.50 -2.26 -24.75
CA HIS A 154 -7.64 -1.24 -25.36
C HIS A 154 -8.42 0.06 -25.50
N HIS A 155 -7.85 1.14 -24.95
CA HIS A 155 -8.44 2.47 -24.97
C HIS A 155 -7.44 3.47 -25.48
N ALA A 156 -7.97 4.54 -26.07
CA ALA A 156 -7.19 5.71 -26.41
C ALA A 156 -7.94 6.97 -26.00
N PHE A 157 -7.18 7.95 -25.51
CA PHE A 157 -7.67 9.24 -25.03
C PHE A 157 -6.80 10.37 -25.57
N TRP A 158 -7.34 11.58 -25.63
CA TRP A 158 -6.52 12.76 -25.84
C TRP A 158 -5.56 12.93 -24.66
N GLY A 159 -4.26 12.84 -24.94
CA GLY A 159 -3.20 12.65 -23.93
C GLY A 159 -2.82 13.92 -23.16
N LYS A 160 -3.18 15.09 -23.66
CA LYS A 160 -2.86 16.35 -23.01
C LYS A 160 -3.66 16.50 -21.71
N HIS A 161 -2.96 16.67 -20.60
CA HIS A 161 -3.52 16.79 -19.24
C HIS A 161 -4.35 15.60 -18.75
N THR A 162 -4.24 14.44 -19.42
CA THR A 162 -4.92 13.22 -18.99
C THR A 162 -3.94 12.21 -18.39
N LYS A 163 -4.46 11.41 -17.46
CA LYS A 163 -3.77 10.24 -16.92
C LYS A 163 -4.79 9.19 -16.51
N LEU A 164 -4.31 7.96 -16.34
CA LEU A 164 -5.12 6.87 -15.79
C LEU A 164 -4.68 6.61 -14.35
N LEU A 165 -5.65 6.58 -13.45
CA LEU A 165 -5.49 5.94 -12.15
C LEU A 165 -5.96 4.50 -12.30
N THR A 166 -5.10 3.53 -11.98
CA THR A 166 -5.37 2.11 -12.17
C THR A 166 -5.34 1.38 -10.84
N TRP A 167 -6.22 0.40 -10.68
CA TRP A 167 -6.27 -0.51 -9.54
C TRP A 167 -6.28 -1.94 -10.03
N ASN A 168 -5.56 -2.82 -9.33
CA ASN A 168 -5.70 -4.25 -9.49
C ASN A 168 -6.87 -4.74 -8.60
N VAL A 169 -7.84 -5.42 -9.19
CA VAL A 169 -9.00 -5.95 -8.46
C VAL A 169 -8.63 -7.14 -7.59
N ASP A 170 -7.53 -7.83 -7.88
CA ASP A 170 -7.02 -8.97 -7.10
C ASP A 170 -6.41 -8.54 -5.76
N ASP A 171 -6.13 -7.25 -5.56
CA ASP A 171 -5.72 -6.71 -4.25
C ASP A 171 -6.89 -6.71 -3.24
N LEU A 172 -8.11 -6.92 -3.75
CA LEU A 172 -9.42 -6.99 -3.10
C LEU A 172 -9.87 -5.73 -2.36
N VAL A 173 -8.94 -4.96 -1.81
CA VAL A 173 -9.18 -3.71 -1.09
C VAL A 173 -8.54 -2.59 -1.89
N PHE A 174 -9.28 -1.51 -2.13
CA PHE A 174 -8.75 -0.34 -2.81
C PHE A 174 -8.92 0.94 -2.00
N LEU A 175 -8.06 1.90 -2.29
CA LEU A 175 -8.14 3.26 -1.79
C LEU A 175 -8.27 4.20 -2.99
N ALA A 176 -9.23 5.11 -2.89
CA ALA A 176 -9.46 6.15 -3.87
C ALA A 176 -9.85 7.44 -3.13
N GLN A 177 -9.49 8.58 -3.72
CA GLN A 177 -9.96 9.89 -3.25
C GLN A 177 -11.49 10.01 -3.44
N ALA A 178 -12.13 10.90 -2.69
CA ALA A 178 -13.60 11.05 -2.69
C ALA A 178 -14.16 11.30 -4.10
N ASP A 179 -13.54 12.21 -4.86
CA ASP A 179 -13.99 12.56 -6.21
C ASP A 179 -13.92 11.37 -7.17
N VAL A 180 -12.86 10.55 -7.06
CA VAL A 180 -12.69 9.34 -7.86
C VAL A 180 -13.76 8.32 -7.47
N GLN A 181 -14.02 8.17 -6.17
CA GLN A 181 -15.04 7.28 -5.65
C GLN A 181 -16.45 7.62 -6.13
N ALA A 182 -16.75 8.91 -6.29
CA ALA A 182 -18.05 9.39 -6.71
C ALA A 182 -18.43 8.92 -8.14
N ILE A 183 -17.44 8.63 -8.98
CA ILE A 183 -17.68 8.15 -10.35
C ILE A 183 -17.53 6.64 -10.51
N ILE A 184 -16.88 5.94 -9.58
CA ILE A 184 -16.78 4.47 -9.61
C ILE A 184 -18.18 3.88 -9.35
N PRO A 185 -18.66 2.91 -10.15
CA PRO A 185 -19.98 2.32 -9.94
C PRO A 185 -20.07 1.68 -8.55
N SER A 186 -21.10 2.04 -7.78
CA SER A 186 -21.33 1.47 -6.44
C SER A 186 -21.54 -0.04 -6.46
N ALA A 187 -21.98 -0.61 -7.58
CA ALA A 187 -22.10 -2.06 -7.75
C ALA A 187 -20.75 -2.79 -7.81
N TRP A 188 -19.64 -2.09 -8.08
CA TRP A 188 -18.32 -2.72 -8.18
C TRP A 188 -17.67 -2.98 -6.84
N TYR A 189 -18.14 -2.33 -5.77
CA TYR A 189 -17.51 -2.44 -4.48
C TYR A 189 -18.49 -2.30 -3.32
N GLU A 190 -18.08 -2.85 -2.20
CA GLU A 190 -18.78 -2.73 -0.93
C GLU A 190 -17.95 -1.88 0.02
N THR A 191 -18.56 -0.92 0.70
CA THR A 191 -17.89 -0.16 1.77
C THR A 191 -18.23 -0.79 3.11
N ILE A 192 -17.19 -1.19 3.84
CA ILE A 192 -17.32 -1.87 5.13
C ILE A 192 -16.76 -0.96 6.21
N HIS A 193 -17.58 -0.70 7.22
CA HIS A 193 -17.21 0.02 8.42
C HIS A 193 -17.01 -0.99 9.55
N LEU A 194 -15.78 -1.02 10.07
CA LEU A 194 -15.37 -1.88 11.19
C LEU A 194 -15.09 -1.01 12.42
N ALA A 195 -15.81 -1.26 13.51
CA ALA A 195 -15.60 -0.65 14.80
C ALA A 195 -14.28 -1.12 15.46
N ALA A 196 -13.90 -0.52 16.59
CA ALA A 196 -12.66 -0.85 17.30
C ALA A 196 -12.58 -2.33 17.74
N SER A 197 -13.72 -2.93 18.09
CA SER A 197 -13.88 -4.34 18.45
C SER A 197 -14.19 -5.25 17.27
N GLU A 198 -14.22 -4.73 16.04
CA GLU A 198 -14.47 -5.54 14.85
C GLU A 198 -13.17 -5.73 14.05
N ARG A 199 -13.06 -6.90 13.44
CA ARG A 199 -12.14 -7.23 12.36
C ARG A 199 -12.95 -7.83 11.22
N ALA A 200 -12.30 -8.03 10.08
CA ALA A 200 -12.90 -8.82 9.03
C ALA A 200 -11.88 -9.65 8.26
N ILE A 201 -12.33 -10.76 7.70
CA ILE A 201 -11.59 -11.59 6.77
C ILE A 201 -12.23 -11.44 5.40
N VAL A 202 -11.48 -10.97 4.43
CA VAL A 202 -11.89 -11.01 3.02
C VAL A 202 -11.55 -12.40 2.50
N ARG A 203 -12.56 -13.10 1.99
CA ARG A 203 -12.41 -14.38 1.31
C ARG A 203 -12.53 -14.22 -0.20
N ARG A 204 -11.89 -15.12 -0.94
CA ARG A 204 -12.13 -15.36 -2.36
C ARG A 204 -12.14 -16.86 -2.58
N ASP A 205 -13.18 -17.37 -3.23
CA ASP A 205 -13.38 -18.82 -3.45
C ASP A 205 -13.31 -19.61 -2.12
N ASP A 206 -13.99 -19.11 -1.08
CA ASP A 206 -13.97 -19.61 0.29
C ASP A 206 -12.60 -19.68 0.97
N LYS A 207 -11.54 -19.13 0.37
CA LYS A 207 -10.21 -19.05 0.98
C LYS A 207 -9.99 -17.67 1.59
N PRO A 208 -9.47 -17.59 2.83
CA PRO A 208 -9.13 -16.31 3.43
C PRO A 208 -7.93 -15.69 2.71
N VAL A 209 -8.06 -14.42 2.29
CA VAL A 209 -7.03 -13.71 1.51
C VAL A 209 -6.48 -12.51 2.26
N LYS A 210 -7.32 -11.81 3.04
CA LYS A 210 -6.91 -10.55 3.67
C LYS A 210 -7.58 -10.34 5.02
N PHE A 211 -6.79 -9.92 6.02
CA PHE A 211 -7.27 -9.49 7.32
C PHE A 211 -7.44 -7.98 7.36
N LEU A 212 -8.59 -7.50 7.85
CA LEU A 212 -8.93 -6.09 7.96
C LEU A 212 -9.02 -5.67 9.43
N ARG A 213 -8.30 -4.60 9.75
CA ARG A 213 -8.33 -3.88 11.04
C ARG A 213 -9.53 -2.92 11.13
N PRO A 214 -9.80 -2.31 12.30
CA PRO A 214 -10.82 -1.28 12.43
C PRO A 214 -10.62 -0.16 11.41
N GLY A 215 -11.72 0.41 10.92
CA GLY A 215 -11.71 1.48 9.94
C GLY A 215 -12.70 1.28 8.80
N VAL A 216 -12.54 2.09 7.76
CA VAL A 216 -13.38 2.05 6.56
C VAL A 216 -12.59 1.40 5.43
N HIS A 217 -13.10 0.28 4.94
CA HIS A 217 -12.50 -0.48 3.85
C HIS A 217 -13.43 -0.52 2.66
N ARG A 218 -12.87 -0.56 1.45
CA ARG A 218 -13.65 -0.69 0.21
C ARG A 218 -13.19 -1.92 -0.53
N ILE A 219 -14.10 -2.87 -0.67
CA ILE A 219 -13.80 -4.21 -1.15
C ILE A 219 -14.37 -4.37 -2.54
N TRP A 220 -13.55 -4.78 -3.50
CA TRP A 220 -14.03 -5.09 -4.84
C TRP A 220 -15.01 -6.27 -4.80
N LYS A 221 -16.19 -6.10 -5.40
CA LYS A 221 -17.26 -7.09 -5.55
C LYS A 221 -17.49 -7.47 -7.02
N ILE A 222 -16.56 -7.09 -7.90
CA ILE A 222 -16.57 -7.45 -9.33
C ILE A 222 -16.49 -8.97 -9.51
N ASN A 223 -15.70 -9.65 -8.67
CA ASN A 223 -15.72 -11.11 -8.60
C ASN A 223 -16.79 -11.54 -7.57
N PRO A 224 -17.82 -12.30 -7.98
CA PRO A 224 -18.90 -12.73 -7.09
C PRO A 224 -18.46 -13.68 -5.97
N THR A 225 -17.28 -14.29 -6.07
CA THR A 225 -16.76 -15.19 -5.03
C THR A 225 -16.09 -14.45 -3.87
N VAL A 226 -16.03 -13.10 -3.93
CA VAL A 226 -15.47 -12.28 -2.86
C VAL A 226 -16.51 -12.06 -1.75
N ALA A 227 -16.23 -12.64 -0.59
CA ALA A 227 -17.04 -12.53 0.62
C ALA A 227 -16.25 -11.82 1.74
N VAL A 228 -16.95 -11.28 2.72
CA VAL A 228 -16.32 -10.66 3.89
C VAL A 228 -16.97 -11.17 5.16
N ASP A 229 -16.19 -11.86 5.98
CA ASP A 229 -16.61 -12.38 7.27
C ASP A 229 -16.21 -11.37 8.35
N ARG A 230 -17.17 -10.85 9.11
CA ARG A 230 -16.87 -9.99 10.26
C ARG A 230 -16.54 -10.84 11.48
N LEU A 231 -15.57 -10.38 12.27
CA LEU A 231 -15.14 -11.01 13.51
C LEU A 231 -15.25 -10.01 14.66
N ASP A 232 -15.83 -10.44 15.78
CA ASP A 232 -15.81 -9.71 17.04
C ASP A 232 -14.60 -10.17 17.86
N ILE A 233 -13.72 -9.23 18.20
CA ILE A 233 -12.50 -9.52 18.95
C ILE A 233 -12.68 -9.52 20.47
N THR A 234 -13.90 -9.25 20.96
CA THR A 234 -14.24 -9.40 22.38
C THR A 234 -14.60 -10.83 22.76
N GLY A 235 -14.95 -11.65 21.77
CA GLY A 235 -15.23 -13.07 21.92
C GLY A 235 -14.00 -13.94 21.71
N GLU A 236 -14.23 -15.22 21.40
CA GLU A 236 -13.17 -16.16 21.08
C GLU A 236 -12.70 -15.98 19.62
N PRO A 237 -11.38 -16.10 19.35
CA PRO A 237 -10.88 -16.19 17.98
C PRO A 237 -11.49 -17.39 17.24
N PRO A 238 -11.67 -17.29 15.91
CA PRO A 238 -12.04 -18.46 15.11
C PRO A 238 -10.95 -19.52 15.20
N GLU A 239 -11.32 -20.76 14.85
CA GLU A 239 -10.33 -21.84 14.71
C GLU A 239 -9.24 -21.43 13.73
N LEU A 240 -8.00 -21.39 14.21
CA LEU A 240 -6.89 -20.82 13.46
C LEU A 240 -6.27 -21.86 12.53
N THR A 241 -6.84 -21.99 11.34
CA THR A 241 -6.25 -22.76 10.23
C THR A 241 -4.93 -22.14 9.77
N ASP A 242 -4.13 -22.89 9.01
CA ASP A 242 -2.85 -22.38 8.51
C ASP A 242 -3.03 -21.19 7.57
N GLU A 243 -4.10 -21.15 6.78
CA GLU A 243 -4.42 -20.03 5.91
C GLU A 243 -4.80 -18.77 6.70
N LEU A 244 -5.59 -18.92 7.78
CA LEU A 244 -5.91 -17.80 8.66
C LEU A 244 -4.67 -17.29 9.39
N ARG A 245 -3.80 -18.19 9.86
CA ARG A 245 -2.52 -17.83 10.50
C ARG A 245 -1.60 -17.06 9.55
N ALA A 246 -1.64 -17.35 8.26
CA ALA A 246 -0.84 -16.65 7.27
C ALA A 246 -1.28 -15.20 7.04
N ILE A 247 -2.57 -14.88 7.22
CA ILE A 247 -3.12 -13.55 6.93
C ILE A 247 -3.39 -12.70 8.18
N ILE A 248 -3.63 -13.32 9.34
CA ILE A 248 -3.84 -12.60 10.60
C ILE A 248 -2.45 -12.23 11.16
N PRO A 249 -2.16 -10.93 11.36
CA PRO A 249 -0.89 -10.53 11.95
C PRO A 249 -0.70 -11.14 13.34
N ALA A 250 0.47 -11.72 13.61
CA ALA A 250 0.77 -12.35 14.91
C ALA A 250 0.52 -11.41 16.12
N ALA A 251 0.65 -10.10 15.94
CA ALA A 251 0.37 -9.11 16.99
C ALA A 251 -1.11 -9.03 17.41
N GLU A 252 -2.05 -9.48 16.57
CA GLU A 252 -3.49 -9.52 16.90
C GLU A 252 -3.85 -10.75 17.74
N LEU A 253 -2.92 -11.70 17.95
CA LEU A 253 -3.19 -12.95 18.62
C LEU A 253 -2.15 -13.20 19.72
N VAL A 254 -2.57 -13.92 20.76
CA VAL A 254 -1.69 -14.55 21.74
C VAL A 254 -1.99 -16.04 21.71
N GLU A 255 -1.00 -16.82 21.28
CA GLU A 255 -1.05 -18.28 21.33
C GLU A 255 -0.26 -18.75 22.56
N ALA A 256 -0.85 -19.63 23.36
CA ALA A 256 -0.18 -20.27 24.49
C ALA A 256 -0.39 -21.78 24.43
N GLN A 257 0.71 -22.53 24.51
CA GLN A 257 0.67 -23.97 24.68
C GLN A 257 1.09 -24.30 26.10
N VAL A 258 0.17 -24.83 26.89
CA VAL A 258 0.39 -25.30 28.26
C VAL A 258 0.63 -26.81 28.21
N ARG A 259 1.80 -27.27 28.63
CA ARG A 259 2.13 -28.71 28.66
C ARG A 259 1.53 -29.39 29.89
N GLN A 260 1.50 -30.73 29.90
CA GLN A 260 0.95 -31.52 31.01
C GLN A 260 1.56 -31.22 32.39
N PHE A 261 2.81 -30.78 32.40
CA PHE A 261 3.57 -30.44 33.60
C PHE A 261 3.62 -28.93 33.86
N GLU A 262 2.79 -28.16 33.16
CA GLU A 262 2.73 -26.70 33.28
C GLU A 262 1.32 -26.26 33.70
N LYS A 263 1.25 -25.10 34.35
CA LYS A 263 0.03 -24.30 34.48
C LYS A 263 0.26 -22.97 33.77
N GLY A 264 -0.73 -22.51 33.01
CA GLY A 264 -0.70 -21.16 32.43
C GLY A 264 -1.41 -20.17 33.35
N LEU A 265 -0.85 -18.99 33.56
CA LEU A 265 -1.54 -17.88 34.22
C LEU A 265 -1.89 -16.83 33.17
N LYS A 266 -3.18 -16.63 32.93
CA LYS A 266 -3.68 -15.64 31.98
C LYS A 266 -3.84 -14.29 32.67
N TYR A 267 -3.30 -13.27 32.02
CA TYR A 267 -3.42 -11.87 32.41
C TYR A 267 -4.07 -11.07 31.30
N VAL A 268 -4.93 -10.13 31.67
CA VAL A 268 -5.51 -9.14 30.78
C VAL A 268 -5.27 -7.75 31.34
N GLN A 269 -4.59 -6.90 30.55
CA GLN A 269 -4.13 -5.58 31.01
C GLN A 269 -3.30 -5.67 32.31
N GLY A 270 -2.50 -6.73 32.43
CA GLY A 270 -1.68 -7.00 33.62
C GLY A 270 -2.45 -7.48 34.85
N ARG A 271 -3.78 -7.62 34.79
CA ARG A 271 -4.58 -8.22 35.86
C ARG A 271 -4.73 -9.71 35.64
N PHE A 272 -4.47 -10.50 36.68
CA PHE A 272 -4.69 -11.94 36.65
C PHE A 272 -6.19 -12.23 36.48
N GLU A 273 -6.53 -13.14 35.57
CA GLU A 273 -7.92 -13.55 35.31
C GLU A 273 -8.17 -15.04 35.57
N GLU A 274 -7.27 -15.91 35.14
CA GLU A 274 -7.55 -17.35 35.07
C GLU A 274 -6.28 -18.21 35.10
N ILE A 275 -6.39 -19.42 35.67
CA ILE A 275 -5.41 -20.50 35.54
C ILE A 275 -5.82 -21.41 34.38
N LEU A 276 -4.90 -21.61 33.43
CA LEU A 276 -5.05 -22.46 32.26
C LEU A 276 -4.46 -23.85 32.55
N GLU A 277 -5.26 -24.87 32.28
CA GLU A 277 -4.87 -26.28 32.31
C GLU A 277 -4.03 -26.67 31.08
N PRO A 278 -3.42 -27.87 31.04
CA PRO A 278 -2.73 -28.36 29.86
C PRO A 278 -3.61 -28.32 28.61
N GLY A 279 -3.14 -27.65 27.55
CA GLY A 279 -3.93 -27.39 26.37
C GLY A 279 -3.31 -26.35 25.44
N ARG A 280 -3.98 -26.09 24.32
CA ARG A 280 -3.64 -25.01 23.39
C ARG A 280 -4.70 -23.93 23.48
N TYR A 281 -4.27 -22.69 23.69
CA TYR A 281 -5.13 -21.53 23.85
C TYR A 281 -4.77 -20.46 22.84
N ILE A 282 -5.78 -19.79 22.31
CA ILE A 282 -5.63 -18.67 21.38
C ILE A 282 -6.55 -17.57 21.85
N TYR A 283 -6.01 -16.37 22.02
CA TYR A 283 -6.77 -15.19 22.41
C TYR A 283 -6.54 -14.05 21.43
N TRP A 284 -7.54 -13.19 21.26
CA TRP A 284 -7.33 -11.91 20.62
C TRP A 284 -6.43 -11.03 21.49
N ASN A 285 -5.54 -10.28 20.86
CA ASN A 285 -4.67 -9.30 21.50
C ASN A 285 -4.93 -7.94 20.89
N HIS A 286 -5.52 -7.04 21.69
CA HIS A 286 -5.86 -5.70 21.24
C HIS A 286 -5.65 -4.67 22.35
N PRO A 287 -5.56 -3.37 22.01
CA PRO A 287 -5.27 -2.33 23.01
C PRO A 287 -6.25 -2.28 24.20
N GLY A 288 -7.50 -2.69 24.00
CA GLY A 288 -8.54 -2.74 25.03
C GLY A 288 -8.43 -3.94 25.98
N ALA A 289 -7.87 -5.06 25.53
CA ALA A 289 -7.63 -6.25 26.34
C ALA A 289 -6.31 -6.92 25.90
N ARG A 290 -5.18 -6.38 26.35
CA ARG A 290 -3.86 -6.99 26.08
C ARG A 290 -3.71 -8.26 26.90
N VAL A 291 -3.59 -9.40 26.22
CA VAL A 291 -3.46 -10.72 26.87
C VAL A 291 -1.99 -11.07 27.04
N THR A 292 -1.66 -11.72 28.15
CA THR A 292 -0.35 -12.34 28.37
C THR A 292 -0.55 -13.65 29.12
N VAL A 293 0.20 -14.69 28.77
CA VAL A 293 0.17 -15.97 29.47
C VAL A 293 1.56 -16.26 30.02
N THR A 294 1.65 -16.48 31.33
CA THR A 294 2.89 -16.92 32.00
C THR A 294 2.79 -18.40 32.30
N LEU A 295 3.78 -19.18 31.89
CA LEU A 295 3.81 -20.63 32.12
C LEU A 295 4.64 -20.94 33.36
N ILE A 296 4.14 -21.82 34.22
CA ILE A 296 4.81 -22.29 35.44
C ILE A 296 4.95 -23.79 35.35
N ASP A 297 6.17 -24.30 35.56
CA ASP A 297 6.43 -25.74 35.68
C ASP A 297 6.07 -26.22 37.08
N THR A 298 5.22 -27.23 37.18
CA THR A 298 4.71 -27.78 38.45
C THR A 298 5.47 -29.01 38.93
N ARG A 299 6.54 -29.40 38.24
CA ARG A 299 7.36 -30.56 38.64
C ARG A 299 8.24 -30.22 39.83
N VAL A 300 8.66 -31.25 40.56
CA VAL A 300 9.71 -31.16 41.57
C VAL A 300 11.02 -30.73 40.91
N GLN A 301 11.62 -29.69 41.47
CA GLN A 301 12.86 -29.07 41.03
C GLN A 301 13.92 -29.18 42.13
N GLN A 302 15.17 -29.44 41.74
CA GLN A 302 16.30 -29.48 42.65
C GLN A 302 16.99 -28.12 42.73
N LEU A 303 17.14 -27.60 43.93
CA LEU A 303 17.90 -26.41 44.27
C LEU A 303 19.18 -26.81 45.01
N LYS A 304 20.32 -26.64 44.34
CA LYS A 304 21.64 -26.84 44.96
C LYS A 304 22.11 -25.57 45.63
N ILE A 305 22.44 -25.67 46.91
CA ILE A 305 22.93 -24.59 47.75
C ILE A 305 24.39 -24.90 48.09
N GLU A 306 25.29 -24.31 47.30
CA GLU A 306 26.69 -24.70 47.31
C GLU A 306 27.51 -23.95 48.36
N GLY A 307 28.25 -24.72 49.17
CA GLY A 307 29.47 -24.24 49.82
C GLY A 307 29.30 -23.12 50.84
N GLN A 308 28.32 -23.23 51.73
CA GLN A 308 28.17 -22.29 52.84
C GLN A 308 29.29 -22.48 53.86
N GLU A 309 30.11 -21.45 54.05
CA GLU A 309 31.04 -21.38 55.17
C GLU A 309 30.28 -20.99 56.44
N LEU A 310 30.21 -21.94 57.37
CA LEU A 310 29.51 -21.83 58.63
C LEU A 310 30.48 -22.12 59.78
N MET A 311 30.21 -21.55 60.94
CA MET A 311 30.98 -21.78 62.15
C MET A 311 30.06 -22.36 63.22
N THR A 312 30.46 -23.48 63.81
CA THR A 312 29.75 -24.13 64.90
C THR A 312 29.93 -23.38 66.23
N ARG A 313 29.14 -23.76 67.25
CA ARG A 313 29.19 -23.18 68.60
C ARG A 313 30.58 -23.27 69.25
N ASP A 314 31.31 -24.35 68.98
CA ASP A 314 32.69 -24.62 69.42
C ASP A 314 33.76 -23.98 68.50
N LYS A 315 33.37 -23.05 67.62
CA LYS A 315 34.24 -22.27 66.72
C LYS A 315 34.97 -23.10 65.67
N VAL A 316 34.41 -24.25 65.27
CA VAL A 316 34.92 -25.00 64.13
C VAL A 316 34.26 -24.48 62.85
N THR A 317 35.07 -24.12 61.86
CA THR A 317 34.59 -23.70 60.54
C THR A 317 34.40 -24.91 59.64
N LEU A 318 33.23 -25.03 59.02
CA LEU A 318 32.90 -26.09 58.07
C LEU A 318 32.25 -25.52 56.82
N ARG A 319 32.41 -26.23 55.70
CA ARG A 319 31.75 -25.93 54.43
C ARG A 319 30.62 -26.91 54.19
N LEU A 320 29.39 -26.41 54.22
CA LEU A 320 28.18 -27.22 54.05
C LEU A 320 27.61 -27.03 52.64
N THR A 321 27.23 -28.14 52.01
CA THR A 321 26.47 -28.14 50.75
C THR A 321 25.12 -28.80 51.01
N LEU A 322 24.04 -28.14 50.60
CA LEU A 322 22.67 -28.61 50.79
C LEU A 322 21.99 -28.74 49.43
N THR A 323 21.04 -29.66 49.34
CA THR A 323 20.12 -29.78 48.21
C THR A 323 18.72 -29.71 48.77
N ALA A 324 17.91 -28.78 48.26
CA ALA A 324 16.48 -28.69 48.55
C ALA A 324 15.70 -29.13 47.30
N GLU A 325 14.54 -29.74 47.53
CA GLU A 325 13.58 -30.06 46.48
C GLU A 325 12.32 -29.24 46.73
N TYR A 326 11.78 -28.63 45.67
CA TYR A 326 10.55 -27.84 45.76
C TYR A 326 9.73 -27.98 44.48
N ALA A 327 8.42 -27.80 44.58
CA ALA A 327 7.51 -27.74 43.44
C ALA A 327 6.46 -26.66 43.72
N PRO A 328 6.17 -25.76 42.76
CA PRO A 328 5.07 -24.82 42.88
C PRO A 328 3.73 -25.54 43.12
N THR A 329 2.97 -25.14 44.14
CA THR A 329 1.65 -25.73 44.42
C THR A 329 0.50 -24.79 44.07
N ASP A 330 0.68 -23.48 44.28
CA ASP A 330 -0.24 -22.44 43.83
C ASP A 330 0.43 -21.48 42.84
N GLY A 331 0.04 -21.58 41.56
CA GLY A 331 0.64 -20.81 40.48
C GLY A 331 0.58 -19.29 40.68
N PRO A 332 -0.60 -18.70 40.95
CA PRO A 332 -0.70 -17.25 41.19
C PRO A 332 0.21 -16.77 42.32
N THR A 333 0.22 -17.47 43.47
CA THR A 333 1.11 -17.12 44.60
C THR A 333 2.58 -17.24 44.18
N THR A 334 2.96 -18.30 43.46
CA THR A 334 4.32 -18.53 42.93
C THR A 334 4.84 -17.31 42.15
N VAL A 335 3.99 -16.69 41.34
CA VAL A 335 4.40 -15.57 40.46
C VAL A 335 4.22 -14.20 41.13
N HIS A 336 3.29 -14.05 42.06
CA HIS A 336 2.96 -12.74 42.65
C HIS A 336 3.61 -12.48 44.01
N ALA A 337 3.94 -13.52 44.78
CA ALA A 337 4.42 -13.36 46.15
C ALA A 337 5.86 -12.84 46.22
N VAL A 338 6.74 -13.35 45.35
CA VAL A 338 8.17 -13.00 45.33
C VAL A 338 8.66 -12.87 43.88
N SER A 339 9.70 -12.05 43.67
CA SER A 339 10.27 -11.83 42.33
C SER A 339 10.95 -13.07 41.74
N ASP A 340 11.58 -13.87 42.61
CA ASP A 340 12.21 -15.14 42.26
C ASP A 340 12.05 -16.12 43.43
N VAL A 341 11.22 -17.15 43.23
CA VAL A 341 10.93 -18.18 44.25
C VAL A 341 12.19 -19.00 44.58
N LYS A 342 13.04 -19.27 43.59
CA LYS A 342 14.24 -20.07 43.78
C LYS A 342 15.23 -19.34 44.69
N ASP A 343 15.42 -18.04 44.47
CA ASP A 343 16.28 -17.20 45.32
C ASP A 343 15.70 -17.03 46.73
N ALA A 344 14.38 -16.87 46.85
CA ALA A 344 13.69 -16.79 48.13
C ALA A 344 13.86 -18.07 48.96
N ILE A 345 13.68 -19.25 48.34
CA ILE A 345 13.91 -20.55 48.98
C ILE A 345 15.41 -20.72 49.31
N TYR A 346 16.32 -20.36 48.40
CA TYR A 346 17.77 -20.41 48.63
C TYR A 346 18.15 -19.64 49.90
N LEU A 347 17.69 -18.39 50.02
CA LEU A 347 17.95 -17.54 51.17
C LEU A 347 17.33 -18.11 52.45
N ALA A 348 16.09 -18.62 52.38
CA ALA A 348 15.43 -19.23 53.52
C ALA A 348 16.21 -20.43 54.06
N VAL A 349 16.67 -21.34 53.19
CA VAL A 349 17.50 -22.49 53.59
C VAL A 349 18.84 -22.03 54.15
N GLN A 350 19.48 -21.03 53.53
CA GLN A 350 20.77 -20.51 54.00
C GLN A 350 20.70 -19.91 55.40
N LEU A 351 19.67 -19.13 55.68
CA LEU A 351 19.48 -18.52 56.99
C LEU A 351 19.19 -19.59 58.05
N ALA A 352 18.29 -20.55 57.76
CA ALA A 352 17.97 -21.63 58.68
C ALA A 352 19.17 -22.55 58.97
N ALA A 353 19.97 -22.87 57.94
CA ALA A 353 21.19 -23.67 58.11
C ALA A 353 22.23 -22.95 58.99
N ARG A 354 22.42 -21.65 58.77
CA ARG A 354 23.33 -20.83 59.58
C ARG A 354 22.90 -20.78 61.04
N GLU A 355 21.61 -20.60 61.30
CA GLU A 355 21.06 -20.54 62.66
C GLU A 355 21.26 -21.86 63.40
N PHE A 356 20.95 -23.00 62.75
CA PHE A 356 21.14 -24.31 63.37
C PHE A 356 22.61 -24.60 63.67
N VAL A 357 23.51 -24.41 62.70
CA VAL A 357 24.94 -24.73 62.87
C VAL A 357 25.58 -23.86 63.95
N ALA A 358 25.19 -22.59 64.07
CA ALA A 358 25.69 -21.71 65.13
C ALA A 358 25.29 -22.18 66.56
N GLY A 359 24.22 -22.97 66.69
CA GLY A 359 23.70 -23.46 67.97
C GLY A 359 24.28 -24.80 68.45
N VAL A 360 24.94 -25.56 67.57
CA VAL A 360 25.45 -26.91 67.83
C VAL A 360 26.98 -26.99 67.71
N THR A 361 27.58 -27.98 68.36
CA THR A 361 29.01 -28.34 68.19
C THR A 361 29.22 -29.20 66.94
N LEU A 362 30.47 -29.35 66.48
CA LEU A 362 30.76 -30.20 65.32
C LEU A 362 30.33 -31.65 65.54
N ASP A 363 30.64 -32.23 66.70
CA ASP A 363 30.31 -33.63 67.01
C ASP A 363 28.80 -33.86 67.01
N GLU A 364 28.03 -32.97 67.66
CA GLU A 364 26.56 -33.01 67.64
C GLU A 364 25.99 -32.92 66.21
N LEU A 365 26.59 -32.10 65.33
CA LEU A 365 26.18 -31.96 63.93
C LEU A 365 26.50 -33.22 63.11
N LEU A 366 27.65 -33.86 63.36
CA LEU A 366 28.08 -35.07 62.67
C LEU A 366 27.25 -36.29 63.10
N GLU A 367 26.93 -36.41 64.38
CA GLU A 367 26.07 -37.47 64.93
C GLU A 367 24.58 -37.25 64.58
N GLY A 368 24.16 -35.99 64.44
CA GLY A 368 22.76 -35.58 64.31
C GLY A 368 22.35 -35.03 62.94
N ARG A 369 22.84 -35.59 61.81
CA ARG A 369 22.49 -35.10 60.46
C ARG A 369 20.97 -35.01 60.21
N ASP A 370 20.21 -35.97 60.71
CA ASP A 370 18.74 -35.98 60.59
C ASP A 370 18.06 -34.88 61.43
N ALA A 371 18.73 -34.36 62.46
CA ALA A 371 18.24 -33.25 63.25
C ALA A 371 18.33 -31.93 62.46
N LEU A 372 19.42 -31.73 61.69
CA LEU A 372 19.55 -30.59 60.78
C LEU A 372 18.44 -30.62 59.73
N THR A 373 18.22 -31.75 59.04
CA THR A 373 17.18 -31.86 58.00
C THR A 373 15.80 -31.50 58.54
N ARG A 374 15.40 -32.08 59.68
CA ARG A 374 14.09 -31.79 60.30
C ARG A 374 13.95 -30.34 60.73
N TYR A 375 15.02 -29.73 61.24
CA TYR A 375 15.00 -28.30 61.60
C TYR A 375 14.83 -27.42 60.36
N LEU A 376 15.56 -27.71 59.28
CA LEU A 376 15.44 -26.98 58.02
C LEU A 376 14.03 -27.10 57.44
N GLU A 377 13.45 -28.30 57.38
CA GLU A 377 12.06 -28.50 56.93
C GLU A 377 11.08 -27.68 57.78
N ALA A 378 11.18 -27.74 59.11
CA ALA A 378 10.28 -27.02 60.00
C ALA A 378 10.37 -25.48 59.86
N GLN A 379 11.54 -24.94 59.52
CA GLN A 379 11.75 -23.49 59.37
C GLN A 379 11.48 -22.99 57.95
N VAL A 380 11.79 -23.79 56.93
CA VAL A 380 11.75 -23.37 55.52
C VAL A 380 10.40 -23.66 54.88
N THR A 381 9.79 -24.82 55.15
CA THR A 381 8.52 -25.22 54.50
C THR A 381 7.41 -24.19 54.69
N PRO A 382 7.14 -23.66 55.90
CA PRO A 382 6.10 -22.64 56.07
C PRO A 382 6.37 -21.34 55.30
N ARG A 383 7.65 -20.99 55.10
CA ARG A 383 8.04 -19.83 54.29
C ARG A 383 7.88 -20.11 52.80
N ALA A 384 8.23 -21.32 52.37
CA ALA A 384 8.07 -21.76 50.98
C ALA A 384 6.59 -21.87 50.59
N GLU A 385 5.72 -22.36 51.47
CA GLU A 385 4.26 -22.38 51.27
C GLU A 385 3.68 -20.96 51.10
N ALA A 386 4.24 -19.96 51.78
CA ALA A 386 3.85 -18.56 51.58
C ALA A 386 4.29 -18.01 50.21
N PHE A 387 5.18 -18.70 49.51
CA PHE A 387 5.60 -18.37 48.15
C PHE A 387 4.80 -19.10 47.08
N GLY A 388 3.98 -20.11 47.41
CA GLY A 388 3.10 -20.81 46.46
C GLY A 388 3.61 -22.19 46.05
#